data_AF-D0N9I1-F1
#
_entry.id   AF-D0N9I1-F1
#
_cell.length_a   1.000
_cell.length_b   1.000
_cell.length_c   1.000
_cell.angle_alpha   90.00
_cell.angle_beta   90.00
_cell.angle_gamma   90.00
#
_symmetry.space_group_name_H-M   'P 1'
#
loop_
_entity.id
_entity.type
_entity.pdbx_description
1 polymer ?
#
loop_
_entity_poly.entity_id
_entity_poly.type
_entity_poly.pdbx_seq_one_letter_code
_entity_poly.pdbx_strand_id
1 'polypeptide(L)'
;MSARWSAANDEPFMLWLHEEVAKQGGTFEQRRVISLDEEQCDLLVNCSGLAAKELAGYDTVFPFRCQIINVFHSKPNEPKVSVDKDGQHAYIIPRPDGDVVLGETVQEHNWTVLSSMA
;
A
#
# COMPACT_ATOMS: atom_id res chain seq x y z
N MET A 1 19.85 17.45 -5.15
CA MET A 1 19.07 16.38 -5.81
C MET A 1 17.62 16.54 -5.39
N SER A 2 16.78 17.14 -6.24
CA SER A 2 15.35 17.28 -5.94
C SER A 2 14.68 15.93 -6.20
N ALA A 3 14.16 15.28 -5.16
CA ALA A 3 13.23 14.19 -5.34
C ALA A 3 11.97 14.75 -6.02
N ARG A 4 11.93 14.69 -7.35
CA ARG A 4 10.67 14.71 -8.09
C ARG A 4 9.97 13.44 -7.67
N TRP A 5 8.91 13.56 -6.87
CA TRP A 5 8.01 12.48 -6.50
C TRP A 5 7.22 12.01 -7.73
N SER A 6 7.92 11.49 -8.75
CA SER A 6 7.29 10.65 -9.76
C SER A 6 6.94 9.35 -9.05
N ALA A 7 5.64 9.03 -8.98
CA ALA A 7 5.05 7.81 -8.42
C ALA A 7 6.09 6.70 -8.24
N ALA A 8 6.70 6.64 -7.04
CA ALA A 8 7.77 5.70 -6.80
C ALA A 8 7.19 4.29 -6.94
N ASN A 9 7.97 3.38 -7.53
CA ASN A 9 7.62 1.98 -7.44
C ASN A 9 7.63 1.57 -5.98
N ASP A 10 6.53 0.99 -5.51
CA ASP A 10 6.35 0.64 -4.11
C ASP A 10 7.50 -0.26 -3.61
N GLU A 11 7.89 -1.26 -4.41
CA GLU A 11 8.94 -2.22 -4.02
C GLU A 11 10.34 -1.58 -3.90
N PRO A 12 10.91 -0.90 -4.91
CA PRO A 12 12.17 -0.16 -4.77
C PRO A 12 12.15 0.86 -3.63
N PHE A 13 11.03 1.55 -3.41
CA PHE A 13 10.93 2.51 -2.32
C PHE A 13 10.97 1.84 -0.95
N MET A 14 10.23 0.74 -0.77
CA MET A 14 10.25 -0.02 0.48
C MET A 14 11.61 -0.67 0.75
N LEU A 15 12.30 -1.15 -0.28
CA LEU A 15 13.67 -1.66 -0.17
C LEU A 15 14.64 -0.55 0.26
N TRP A 16 14.54 0.63 -0.35
CA TRP A 16 15.35 1.78 0.06
C TRP A 16 15.07 2.16 1.53
N LEU A 17 13.80 2.25 1.95
CA LEU A 17 13.45 2.51 3.35
C LEU A 17 14.03 1.48 4.31
N HIS A 18 13.99 0.20 3.94
CA HIS A 18 14.58 -0.87 4.74
C HIS A 18 16.09 -0.68 4.92
N GLU A 19 16.81 -0.31 3.86
CA GLU A 19 18.24 0.02 3.94
C GLU A 19 18.52 1.27 4.78
N GLU A 20 17.71 2.31 4.67
CA GLU A 20 17.90 3.54 5.45
C GLU A 20 17.72 3.28 6.95
N VAL A 21 16.74 2.46 7.33
CA VAL A 21 16.56 2.04 8.74
C VAL A 21 17.76 1.24 9.22
N ALA A 22 18.27 0.31 8.41
CA ALA A 22 19.45 -0.49 8.77
C ALA A 22 20.72 0.37 8.92
N LYS A 23 20.92 1.39 8.08
CA LYS A 23 22.04 2.35 8.19
C LYS A 23 22.02 3.12 9.51
N GLN A 24 20.84 3.36 10.07
CA GLN A 24 20.66 4.03 11.35
C GLN A 24 20.71 3.06 12.55
N GLY A 25 21.06 1.80 12.32
CA GLY A 25 21.20 0.77 13.36
C GLY A 25 19.90 0.04 13.71
N GLY A 26 18.82 0.27 12.95
CA GLY A 26 17.59 -0.51 13.10
C GLY A 26 17.79 -1.96 12.64
N THR A 27 17.05 -2.88 13.26
CA THR A 27 17.04 -4.30 12.91
C THR A 27 15.66 -4.72 12.45
N PHE A 28 15.60 -5.82 11.69
CA PHE A 28 14.35 -6.38 11.18
C PHE A 28 14.22 -7.83 11.62
N GLU A 29 13.03 -8.19 12.09
CA GLU A 29 12.65 -9.55 12.44
C GLU A 29 11.34 -9.89 11.73
N GLN A 30 11.30 -11.03 11.06
CA GLN A 30 10.06 -11.57 10.51
C GLN A 30 9.41 -12.51 11.53
N ARG A 31 8.36 -12.03 12.19
CA ARG A 31 7.59 -12.80 13.17
C ARG A 31 6.10 -12.48 13.08
N ARG A 32 5.26 -13.43 13.47
CA ARG A 32 3.83 -13.18 13.73
C ARG A 32 3.63 -12.68 15.16
N VAL A 33 3.17 -11.45 15.30
CA VAL A 33 2.71 -10.90 16.59
C VAL A 33 1.27 -11.37 16.82
N ILE A 34 1.00 -11.93 18.00
CA ILE A 34 -0.34 -12.43 18.39
C ILE A 34 -0.97 -11.50 19.44
N SER A 35 -0.14 -10.89 20.30
CA SER A 35 -0.55 -9.91 21.30
C SER A 35 0.49 -8.79 21.39
N LEU A 36 0.04 -7.54 21.51
CA LEU A 36 0.94 -6.40 21.69
C LEU A 36 1.55 -6.36 23.11
N ASP A 37 0.89 -6.99 24.09
CA ASP A 37 1.34 -7.03 25.49
C ASP A 37 2.56 -7.94 25.70
N GLU A 38 2.86 -8.82 24.73
CA GLU A 38 4.01 -9.72 24.77
C GLU A 38 5.29 -9.06 24.25
N GLU A 39 5.20 -7.85 23.70
CA GLU A 39 6.32 -7.14 23.08
C GLU A 39 7.19 -6.45 24.14
N GLN A 40 8.43 -6.92 24.27
CA GLN A 40 9.39 -6.40 25.25
C GLN A 40 10.08 -5.13 24.74
N CYS A 41 9.47 -3.98 24.97
CA CYS A 41 10.03 -2.68 24.60
C CYS A 41 9.55 -1.57 25.54
N ASP A 42 10.28 -0.45 25.58
CA ASP A 42 9.86 0.74 26.36
C ASP A 42 8.72 1.51 25.67
N LEU A 43 8.66 1.44 24.34
CA LEU A 43 7.64 2.09 23.52
C LEU A 43 7.38 1.27 22.25
N LEU A 44 6.11 0.99 21.99
CA LEU A 44 5.65 0.28 20.80
C LEU A 44 4.90 1.23 19.86
N VAL A 45 5.27 1.22 18.58
CA VAL A 45 4.53 1.91 17.51
C VAL A 45 3.76 0.87 16.70
N ASN A 46 2.43 0.85 16.83
CA ASN A 46 1.58 -0.11 16.12
C ASN A 46 1.27 0.38 14.68
N CYS A 47 1.95 -0.20 13.70
CA CYS A 47 1.75 0.06 12.26
C CYS A 47 1.12 -1.15 11.53
N SER A 48 0.29 -1.96 12.20
CA SER A 48 -0.21 -3.24 11.69
C SER A 48 -1.34 -3.16 10.64
N GLY A 49 -1.76 -1.96 10.24
CA GLY A 49 -2.79 -1.76 9.22
C GLY A 49 -4.12 -2.44 9.59
N LEU A 50 -4.67 -3.25 8.69
CA LEU A 50 -5.95 -3.96 8.90
C LEU A 50 -5.93 -4.89 10.11
N ALA A 51 -4.77 -5.43 10.49
CA ALA A 51 -4.64 -6.32 11.64
C ALA A 51 -4.81 -5.59 12.98
N ALA A 52 -4.81 -4.25 13.00
CA ALA A 52 -5.07 -3.47 14.20
C ALA A 52 -6.47 -3.71 14.79
N LYS A 53 -7.42 -4.17 13.96
CA LYS A 53 -8.73 -4.63 14.43
C LYS A 53 -8.59 -5.79 15.43
N GLU A 54 -7.80 -6.80 15.08
CA GLU A 54 -7.60 -7.99 15.90
C GLU A 54 -6.58 -7.75 17.02
N LEU A 55 -5.48 -7.04 16.74
CA LEU A 55 -4.38 -6.85 17.68
C LEU A 55 -4.63 -5.78 18.75
N ALA A 56 -5.48 -4.79 18.47
CA ALA A 56 -5.70 -3.65 19.35
C ALA A 56 -7.18 -3.27 19.55
N GLY A 57 -8.10 -4.09 19.04
CA GLY A 57 -9.54 -3.89 19.24
C GLY A 57 -10.13 -2.68 18.51
N TYR A 58 -9.49 -2.19 17.44
CA TYR A 58 -10.01 -1.06 16.67
C TYR A 58 -11.13 -1.51 15.72
N ASP A 59 -12.37 -1.56 16.23
CA ASP A 59 -13.55 -2.00 15.47
C ASP A 59 -13.91 -1.12 14.26
N THR A 60 -13.41 0.11 14.23
CA THR A 60 -13.57 1.04 13.11
C THR A 60 -12.69 0.71 11.91
N VAL A 61 -11.79 -0.27 12.02
CA VAL A 61 -10.92 -0.70 10.93
C VAL A 61 -11.65 -1.72 10.05
N PHE A 62 -11.67 -1.45 8.74
CA PHE A 62 -12.23 -2.33 7.72
C PHE A 62 -11.53 -2.12 6.38
N PRO A 63 -11.56 -3.12 5.47
CA PRO A 63 -10.88 -3.01 4.19
C PRO A 63 -11.71 -2.21 3.19
N PHE A 64 -11.00 -1.49 2.33
CA PHE A 64 -11.45 -1.16 0.99
C PHE A 64 -10.74 -2.11 0.04
N ARG A 65 -11.48 -2.99 -0.65
CA ARG A 65 -10.89 -3.84 -1.69
C ARG A 65 -10.74 -3.01 -2.95
N CYS A 66 -9.50 -2.95 -3.42
CA CYS A 66 -9.09 -2.22 -4.61
C CYS A 66 -8.42 -3.19 -5.58
N GLN A 67 -9.08 -3.43 -6.72
CA GLN A 67 -8.50 -4.18 -7.83
C GLN A 67 -7.86 -3.22 -8.83
N ILE A 68 -6.63 -3.55 -9.24
CA ILE A 68 -5.85 -2.81 -10.23
C ILE A 68 -5.55 -3.69 -11.44
N ILE A 69 -5.24 -3.04 -12.57
CA ILE A 69 -4.65 -3.67 -13.74
C ILE A 69 -3.27 -3.06 -13.96
N ASN A 70 -2.24 -3.90 -13.97
CA ASN A 70 -0.89 -3.47 -14.35
C ASN A 70 -0.68 -3.71 -15.84
N VAL A 71 -0.24 -2.67 -16.55
CA VAL A 71 0.10 -2.73 -17.97
C VAL A 71 1.47 -2.10 -18.19
N PHE A 72 2.16 -2.49 -19.26
CA PHE A 72 3.40 -1.85 -19.67
C PHE A 72 3.14 -0.77 -20.73
N HIS A 73 3.72 0.42 -20.56
CA HIS A 73 3.71 1.48 -21.55
C HIS A 73 5.05 2.21 -21.57
N SER A 74 5.78 2.09 -22.70
CA SER A 74 7.13 2.65 -22.87
C SER A 74 7.21 4.18 -22.88
N LYS A 75 6.08 4.88 -22.88
CA LYS A 75 5.99 6.34 -22.81
C LYS A 75 5.15 6.73 -21.60
N PRO A 76 5.75 6.81 -20.40
CA PRO A 76 5.00 7.20 -19.21
C PRO A 76 4.40 8.59 -19.41
N ASN A 77 3.10 8.69 -19.17
CA ASN A 77 2.39 9.96 -19.17
C ASN A 77 2.38 10.54 -17.74
N GLU A 78 1.82 11.73 -17.56
CA GLU A 78 1.53 12.25 -16.22
C GLU A 78 0.40 11.43 -15.56
N PRO A 79 0.40 11.29 -14.21
CA PRO A 79 -0.71 10.68 -13.50
C PRO A 79 -2.04 11.35 -13.84
N LYS A 80 -3.08 10.54 -14.03
CA LYS A 80 -4.45 11.02 -14.29
C LYS A 80 -5.41 10.43 -13.29
N VAL A 81 -6.35 11.24 -12.84
CA VAL A 81 -7.48 10.82 -12.00
C VAL A 81 -8.74 11.41 -12.61
N SER A 82 -9.79 10.61 -12.69
CA SER A 82 -11.12 11.03 -13.10
C SER A 82 -12.14 10.53 -12.09
N VAL A 83 -13.18 11.34 -11.88
CA VAL A 83 -14.35 10.97 -11.08
C VAL A 83 -15.56 11.17 -11.98
N ASP A 84 -16.40 10.15 -12.09
CA ASP A 84 -17.64 10.27 -12.84
C ASP A 84 -18.76 10.93 -12.01
N LYS A 85 -19.92 11.13 -12.64
CA LYS A 85 -21.10 11.75 -12.01
C LYS A 85 -21.66 10.96 -10.82
N ASP A 86 -21.38 9.66 -10.77
CA ASP A 86 -21.86 8.72 -9.74
C ASP A 86 -20.80 8.54 -8.64
N GLY A 87 -19.70 9.30 -8.70
CA GLY A 87 -18.60 9.27 -7.74
C GLY A 87 -17.60 8.13 -7.96
N GLN A 88 -17.66 7.42 -9.10
CA GLN A 88 -16.71 6.36 -9.39
C GLN A 88 -15.37 6.94 -9.84
N HIS A 89 -14.30 6.39 -9.29
CA HIS A 89 -12.94 6.83 -9.52
C HIS A 89 -12.25 5.95 -10.55
N ALA A 90 -11.53 6.58 -11.48
CA ALA A 90 -10.54 5.90 -12.30
C ALA A 90 -9.22 6.66 -12.28
N TYR A 91 -8.11 5.94 -12.28
CA TYR A 91 -6.78 6.51 -12.31
C TYR A 91 -5.84 5.77 -13.24
N ILE A 92 -4.86 6.50 -13.75
CA ILE A 92 -3.73 6.02 -14.52
C ILE A 92 -2.49 6.55 -13.82
N ILE A 93 -1.66 5.67 -13.25
CA ILE A 93 -0.45 6.04 -12.52
C ILE A 93 0.75 5.41 -13.23
N PRO A 94 1.43 6.15 -14.12
CA PRO A 94 2.66 5.70 -14.75
C PRO A 94 3.82 5.68 -13.77
N ARG A 95 4.66 4.66 -13.88
CA ARG A 95 5.83 4.41 -13.06
C ARG A 95 7.13 4.58 -13.86
N PRO A 96 8.27 4.86 -13.21
CA PRO A 96 9.53 5.20 -13.90
C PRO A 96 10.10 4.10 -14.82
N ASP A 97 9.77 2.84 -14.59
CA ASP A 97 10.23 1.67 -15.34
C ASP A 97 9.34 1.30 -16.54
N GLY A 98 8.25 2.07 -16.76
CA GLY A 98 7.28 1.82 -17.82
C GLY A 98 6.08 1.00 -17.38
N ASP A 99 6.01 0.57 -16.11
CA ASP A 99 4.76 0.04 -15.56
C ASP A 99 3.72 1.16 -15.44
N VAL A 100 2.46 0.80 -15.62
CA VAL A 100 1.33 1.71 -15.45
C VAL A 100 0.25 0.98 -14.67
N VAL A 101 -0.11 1.55 -13.53
CA VAL A 101 -1.21 1.07 -12.71
C VAL A 101 -2.50 1.74 -13.19
N LEU A 102 -3.48 0.93 -13.55
CA LEU A 102 -4.84 1.36 -13.88
C LEU A 102 -5.77 0.97 -12.73
N GLY A 103 -6.51 1.93 -12.20
CA GLY A 103 -7.56 1.71 -11.21
C GLY A 103 -8.80 2.55 -11.51
N GLU A 104 -9.87 2.50 -10.70
CA GLU A 104 -10.01 1.69 -9.48
C GLU A 104 -11.33 0.92 -9.43
N THR A 105 -11.42 0.02 -8.45
CA THR A 105 -12.66 -0.45 -7.84
C THR A 105 -12.60 -0.10 -6.36
N VAL A 106 -13.67 0.47 -5.79
CA VAL A 106 -13.74 0.80 -4.37
C VAL A 106 -14.85 -0.03 -3.74
N GLN A 107 -14.47 -1.00 -2.90
CA GLN A 107 -15.43 -1.93 -2.29
C GLN A 107 -15.23 -2.03 -0.79
N GLU A 108 -16.05 -1.32 -0.04
CA GLU A 108 -16.06 -1.33 1.43
C GLU A 108 -16.37 -2.73 1.98
N HIS A 109 -15.72 -3.08 3.09
CA HIS A 109 -15.92 -4.32 3.84
C HIS A 109 -15.66 -5.61 3.05
N ASN A 110 -15.10 -5.52 1.84
CA ASN A 110 -14.84 -6.67 1.00
C ASN A 110 -13.44 -7.26 1.29
N TRP A 111 -13.40 -8.49 1.77
CA TRP A 111 -12.17 -9.23 2.08
C TRP A 111 -11.73 -10.21 0.98
N THR A 112 -12.46 -10.27 -0.14
CA THR A 112 -12.14 -11.22 -1.22
C THR A 112 -10.81 -10.87 -1.87
N VAL A 113 -9.83 -11.77 -1.78
CA VAL A 113 -8.50 -11.60 -2.40
C VAL A 113 -8.43 -12.11 -3.84
N LEU A 114 -9.45 -12.84 -4.30
CA LEU A 114 -9.50 -13.40 -5.65
C LEU A 114 -10.08 -12.39 -6.64
N SER A 115 -9.61 -12.45 -7.89
CA SER A 115 -10.28 -11.84 -9.02
C SER A 115 -11.41 -12.78 -9.47
N SER A 116 -12.67 -12.37 -9.28
CA SER A 116 -13.75 -12.96 -10.08
C SER A 116 -13.69 -12.27 -11.44
N MET A 117 -13.14 -12.93 -12.45
CA MET A 117 -13.42 -12.54 -13.83
C MET A 117 -14.88 -12.90 -14.10
N ALA A 118 -15.75 -11.90 -14.16
CA ALA A 118 -17.07 -12.03 -14.76
C ALA A 118 -16.95 -11.73 -16.26
#